data_AF-A0A328AP03-F1
#
_entry.id   AF-A0A328AP03-F1
#
_cell.length_a   1.000
_cell.length_b   1.000
_cell.length_c   1.000
_cell.angle_alpha   90.00
_cell.angle_beta   90.00
_cell.angle_gamma   90.00
#
_symmetry.space_group_name_H-M   'P 1'
#
loop_
_entity.id
_entity.type
_entity.pdbx_description
1 polymer ?
#
loop_
_entity_poly.entity_id
_entity_poly.type
_entity_poly.pdbx_seq_one_letter_code
_entity_poly.pdbx_strand_id
1 'polypeptide(L)'
;MRRRLQAACAAALLAWSLAGCSTLGPKPKPSPVVASAPAPPPAEPEAAPPPPPKPRLIPRKAPAPVSCVPKNFPRAPRYPDSDAALKNAAGAADRYQLMAAGRLLRMQRLAALERALEACR
;
A
#
# COMPACT_ATOMS: atom_id res chain seq x y z
N MET A 1 12.78 -17.46 -38.20
CA MET A 1 12.67 -18.04 -36.83
C MET A 1 12.40 -17.02 -35.72
N ARG A 2 12.92 -15.78 -35.76
CA ARG A 2 12.75 -14.78 -34.67
C ARG A 2 11.32 -14.31 -34.37
N ARG A 3 10.42 -14.26 -35.38
CA ARG A 3 9.02 -13.83 -35.19
C ARG A 3 8.16 -14.84 -34.41
N ARG A 4 8.51 -16.14 -34.44
CA ARG A 4 7.78 -17.18 -33.68
C ARG A 4 8.15 -17.16 -32.19
N LEU A 5 9.34 -16.68 -31.84
CA LEU A 5 9.78 -16.54 -30.45
C LEU A 5 9.08 -15.39 -29.71
N GLN A 6 8.72 -14.32 -30.43
CA GLN A 6 8.01 -13.17 -29.84
C GLN A 6 6.54 -13.47 -29.49
N ALA A 7 5.88 -14.37 -30.22
CA ALA A 7 4.49 -14.75 -29.95
C ALA A 7 4.35 -15.60 -28.67
N ALA A 8 5.36 -16.43 -28.35
CA ALA A 8 5.32 -17.30 -27.18
C ALA A 8 5.50 -16.55 -25.85
N CYS A 9 6.29 -15.47 -25.82
CA CYS A 9 6.49 -14.68 -24.59
C CYS A 9 5.27 -13.79 -24.24
N ALA A 10 4.44 -13.42 -25.22
CA ALA A 10 3.28 -12.56 -24.97
C ALA A 10 2.12 -13.29 -24.26
N ALA A 11 2.02 -14.60 -24.40
CA ALA A 11 0.95 -15.39 -23.78
C ALA A 11 1.20 -15.71 -22.30
N ALA A 12 2.45 -15.66 -21.81
CA ALA A 12 2.80 -16.06 -20.46
C ALA A 12 2.53 -14.98 -19.38
N LEU A 13 2.34 -13.71 -19.78
CA LEU A 13 2.20 -12.58 -18.84
C LEU A 13 0.74 -12.22 -18.49
N LEU A 14 -0.25 -12.81 -19.16
CA LEU A 14 -1.68 -12.53 -18.93
C LEU A 14 -2.34 -13.44 -17.88
N ALA A 15 -1.63 -14.43 -17.33
CA ALA A 15 -2.20 -15.42 -16.42
C ALA A 15 -2.02 -15.09 -14.92
N TRP A 16 -1.27 -14.05 -14.56
CA TRP A 16 -0.91 -13.78 -13.14
C TRP A 16 -1.75 -12.68 -12.46
N SER A 17 -2.72 -12.07 -13.14
CA SER A 17 -3.47 -10.91 -12.61
C SER A 17 -4.84 -11.22 -11.99
N LEU A 18 -5.21 -12.48 -11.78
CA LEU A 18 -6.57 -12.86 -11.31
C LEU A 18 -6.64 -13.69 -10.01
N ALA A 19 -5.53 -13.92 -9.31
CA ALA A 19 -5.48 -14.86 -8.17
C ALA A 19 -5.40 -14.21 -6.76
N GLY A 20 -5.96 -13.01 -6.56
CA GLY A 20 -5.65 -12.20 -5.36
C GLY A 20 -6.76 -11.84 -4.36
N CYS A 21 -8.05 -12.13 -4.59
CA CYS A 21 -9.14 -11.57 -3.77
C CYS A 21 -10.16 -12.60 -3.25
N SER A 22 -9.71 -13.70 -2.65
CA SER A 22 -10.59 -14.69 -2.00
C SER A 22 -10.12 -15.05 -0.59
N THR A 23 -10.21 -14.11 0.35
CA THR A 23 -10.09 -14.40 1.79
C THR A 23 -11.21 -13.74 2.58
N LEU A 24 -12.46 -14.16 2.31
CA LEU A 24 -13.58 -14.00 3.24
C LEU A 24 -13.85 -15.37 3.84
N GLY A 25 -13.33 -15.59 5.05
CA GLY A 25 -13.54 -16.84 5.79
C GLY A 25 -15.01 -17.04 6.19
N PRO A 26 -15.53 -18.27 6.15
CA PRO A 26 -16.90 -18.58 6.57
C PRO A 26 -17.07 -18.45 8.09
N LYS A 27 -18.21 -17.87 8.52
CA LYS A 27 -18.69 -17.92 9.91
C LYS A 27 -18.96 -19.38 10.31
N PRO A 28 -18.46 -19.88 11.46
CA PRO A 28 -18.87 -21.18 11.96
C PRO A 28 -20.34 -21.15 12.39
N LYS A 29 -21.14 -22.07 11.83
CA LYS A 29 -22.46 -22.43 12.38
C LYS A 29 -22.24 -23.34 13.60
N PRO A 30 -22.85 -23.06 14.76
CA PRO A 30 -22.89 -24.06 15.83
C PRO A 30 -23.87 -25.19 15.47
N SER A 31 -23.38 -26.42 15.61
CA SER A 31 -24.14 -27.68 15.53
C SER A 31 -25.07 -27.87 16.74
N PRO A 32 -26.10 -28.73 16.63
CA PRO A 32 -27.23 -28.76 17.55
C PRO A 32 -26.89 -29.50 18.84
N VAL A 33 -27.38 -29.00 19.97
CA VAL A 33 -27.32 -29.70 21.26
C VAL A 33 -28.67 -30.38 21.50
N VAL A 34 -28.61 -31.68 21.74
CA VAL A 34 -29.72 -32.61 22.00
C VAL A 34 -29.99 -32.68 23.51
N ALA A 35 -31.24 -33.02 23.84
CA ALA A 35 -31.79 -33.60 25.08
C ALA A 35 -32.05 -32.69 26.30
N SER A 36 -33.33 -32.42 26.50
CA SER A 36 -33.95 -32.14 27.80
C SER A 36 -33.87 -33.36 28.73
N ALA A 37 -33.50 -33.12 29.98
CA ALA A 37 -33.83 -33.96 31.13
C ALA A 37 -34.41 -33.08 32.25
N PRO A 38 -35.34 -33.59 33.08
CA PRO A 38 -36.16 -32.78 33.97
C PRO A 38 -35.45 -32.33 35.25
N ALA A 39 -35.94 -31.21 35.78
CA ALA A 39 -35.37 -30.40 36.86
C ALA A 39 -35.41 -31.07 38.26
N PRO A 40 -34.37 -30.88 39.10
CA PRO A 40 -34.47 -30.99 40.55
C PRO A 40 -35.00 -29.68 41.22
N PRO A 41 -35.55 -29.76 42.45
CA PRO A 41 -36.28 -28.68 43.12
C PRO A 41 -35.43 -27.45 43.50
N PRO A 42 -36.06 -26.29 43.76
CA PRO A 42 -35.38 -25.01 43.92
C PRO A 42 -34.57 -24.96 45.23
N ALA A 43 -33.26 -24.75 45.11
CA ALA A 43 -32.43 -24.27 46.21
C ALA A 43 -32.55 -22.74 46.31
N GLU A 44 -32.68 -22.25 47.53
CA GLU A 44 -32.74 -20.82 47.88
C GLU A 44 -31.57 -20.04 47.25
N PRO A 45 -31.80 -18.86 46.64
CA PRO A 45 -30.73 -18.07 46.07
C PRO A 45 -29.95 -17.34 47.17
N GLU A 46 -28.82 -17.92 47.55
CA GLU A 46 -27.74 -17.19 48.22
C GLU A 46 -27.25 -16.09 47.26
N ALA A 47 -27.29 -14.84 47.73
CA ALA A 47 -27.04 -13.67 46.90
C ALA A 47 -25.62 -13.70 46.31
N ALA A 48 -25.52 -13.83 44.99
CA ALA A 48 -24.24 -13.81 44.28
C ALA A 48 -23.49 -12.49 44.55
N PRO A 49 -22.16 -12.54 44.78
CA PRO A 49 -21.37 -11.33 44.95
C PRO A 49 -21.44 -10.45 43.70
N PRO A 50 -21.38 -9.11 43.84
CA PRO A 50 -21.52 -8.21 42.70
C PRO A 50 -20.40 -8.48 41.68
N PRO A 51 -20.71 -8.45 40.37
CA PRO A 51 -19.72 -8.70 39.34
C PRO A 51 -18.60 -7.65 39.39
N PRO A 52 -17.35 -8.05 39.08
CA PRO A 52 -16.23 -7.12 39.09
C PRO A 52 -16.46 -5.96 38.10
N PRO A 53 -15.94 -4.75 38.40
CA PRO A 53 -16.09 -3.61 37.52
C PRO A 53 -15.43 -3.90 36.16
N LYS A 54 -16.17 -3.65 35.08
CA LYS A 54 -15.68 -3.83 33.72
C LYS A 54 -14.48 -2.89 33.47
N PRO A 55 -13.37 -3.36 32.89
CA PRO A 55 -12.26 -2.50 32.49
C PRO A 55 -12.75 -1.41 31.54
N ARG A 56 -12.47 -0.14 31.87
CA ARG A 56 -12.76 0.97 30.98
C ARG A 56 -11.63 1.09 29.96
N LEU A 57 -11.93 0.87 28.68
CA LEU A 57 -11.01 1.16 27.60
C LEU A 57 -10.92 2.69 27.44
N ILE A 58 -9.75 3.26 27.68
CA ILE A 58 -9.47 4.66 27.37
C ILE A 58 -9.00 4.69 25.90
N PRO A 59 -9.78 5.25 24.97
CA PRO A 59 -9.33 5.37 23.59
C PRO A 59 -8.12 6.31 23.52
N ARG A 60 -6.93 5.74 23.26
CA ARG A 60 -5.75 6.53 22.91
C ARG A 60 -5.92 7.04 21.49
N LYS A 61 -5.91 8.37 21.31
CA LYS A 61 -5.75 8.97 19.98
C LYS A 61 -4.36 8.62 19.47
N ALA A 62 -4.27 7.86 18.39
CA ALA A 62 -3.02 7.67 17.68
C ALA A 62 -2.55 9.03 17.10
N PRO A 63 -1.23 9.30 17.06
CA PRO A 63 -0.72 10.48 16.38
C PRO A 63 -1.12 10.43 14.90
N ALA A 64 -1.45 11.60 14.34
CA ALA A 64 -1.79 11.70 12.93
C ALA A 64 -0.56 11.37 12.05
N PRO A 65 -0.74 10.72 10.89
CA PRO A 65 0.36 10.47 9.97
C PRO A 65 0.93 11.79 9.46
N VAL A 66 2.25 11.95 9.57
CA VAL A 66 2.99 13.13 9.09
C VAL A 66 3.65 12.79 7.76
N SER A 67 3.58 13.70 6.78
CA SER A 67 4.31 13.56 5.52
C SER A 67 5.81 13.75 5.75
N CYS A 68 6.62 12.77 5.32
CA CYS A 68 8.08 12.88 5.33
C CYS A 68 8.61 13.93 4.35
N VAL A 69 7.88 14.19 3.27
CA VAL A 69 8.25 15.24 2.32
C VAL A 69 7.65 16.55 2.81
N PRO A 70 8.46 17.59 3.06
CA PRO A 70 7.96 18.84 3.60
C PRO A 70 7.14 19.58 2.54
N LYS A 71 6.15 20.37 2.97
CA LYS A 71 5.24 21.08 2.05
C LYS A 71 5.96 22.10 1.15
N ASN A 72 7.13 22.59 1.59
CA ASN A 72 7.98 23.51 0.85
C ASN A 72 9.02 22.79 -0.03
N PHE A 73 8.96 21.46 -0.17
CA PHE A 73 9.88 20.72 -1.04
C PHE A 73 9.78 21.25 -2.48
N PRO A 74 10.91 21.52 -3.16
CA PRO A 74 10.89 22.13 -4.47
C PRO A 74 10.08 21.28 -5.47
N ARG A 75 9.28 21.95 -6.29
CA ARG A 75 8.57 21.30 -7.40
C ARG A 75 9.55 20.78 -8.44
N ALA A 76 9.09 19.83 -9.24
CA ALA A 76 9.92 19.29 -10.33
C ALA A 76 10.30 20.45 -11.28
N PRO A 77 11.59 20.59 -11.64
CA PRO A 77 11.98 21.58 -12.62
C PRO A 77 11.41 21.23 -13.99
N ARG A 78 11.32 22.23 -14.87
CA ARG A 78 11.05 21.97 -16.28
C ARG A 78 12.29 21.35 -16.89
N TYR A 79 12.18 20.12 -17.38
CA TYR A 79 13.33 19.42 -17.94
C TYR A 79 13.62 19.89 -19.38
N PRO A 80 14.90 20.01 -19.77
CA PRO A 80 15.31 20.48 -21.09
C PRO A 80 15.04 19.45 -22.20
N ASP A 81 14.88 18.16 -21.87
CA ASP A 81 14.64 17.05 -22.78
C ASP A 81 13.15 16.80 -23.06
N SER A 82 12.35 17.86 -23.15
CA SER A 82 10.95 17.73 -23.56
C SER A 82 10.84 17.23 -25.02
N ASP A 83 9.76 16.52 -25.36
CA ASP A 83 9.54 16.03 -26.73
C ASP A 83 9.63 17.15 -27.78
N ALA A 84 9.13 18.34 -27.44
CA ALA A 84 9.24 19.52 -28.31
C ALA A 84 10.70 19.95 -28.50
N ALA A 85 11.49 20.01 -27.42
CA ALA A 85 12.90 20.37 -27.48
C ALA A 85 13.72 19.34 -28.27
N LEU A 86 13.44 18.04 -28.08
CA LEU A 86 14.13 16.96 -28.81
C LEU A 86 13.78 16.93 -30.30
N LYS A 87 12.56 17.33 -30.69
CA LYS A 87 12.15 17.49 -32.09
C LYS A 87 12.76 18.71 -32.75
N ASN A 88 12.96 19.79 -31.99
CA ASN A 88 13.49 21.06 -32.47
C ASN A 88 15.02 21.17 -32.40
N ALA A 89 15.71 20.15 -31.89
CA ALA A 89 17.16 20.13 -31.79
C ALA A 89 17.81 20.12 -33.19
N ALA A 90 18.90 20.87 -33.38
CA ALA A 90 19.50 21.06 -34.70
C ALA A 90 20.23 19.78 -35.21
N GLY A 91 20.59 18.87 -34.31
CA GLY A 91 21.16 17.58 -34.68
C GLY A 91 21.18 16.56 -33.55
N ALA A 92 21.80 15.42 -33.84
CA ALA A 92 21.93 14.33 -32.86
C ALA A 92 22.70 14.76 -31.61
N ALA A 93 23.79 15.53 -31.78
CA ALA A 93 24.60 16.03 -30.67
C ALA A 93 23.78 16.85 -29.67
N ASP A 94 22.98 17.80 -30.15
CA ASP A 94 22.12 18.64 -29.31
C ASP A 94 21.07 17.81 -28.57
N ARG A 95 20.47 16.81 -29.24
CA ARG A 95 19.53 15.89 -28.59
C ARG A 95 20.19 15.15 -27.43
N TYR A 96 21.44 14.69 -27.60
CA TYR A 96 22.17 14.04 -26.52
C TYR A 96 22.47 15.00 -25.38
N GLN A 97 22.84 16.26 -25.67
CA GLN A 97 23.07 17.27 -24.64
C GLN A 97 21.78 17.56 -23.83
N LEU A 98 20.64 17.72 -24.51
CA LEU A 98 19.35 17.90 -23.85
C LEU A 98 19.01 16.73 -22.93
N MET A 99 19.14 15.49 -23.42
CA MET A 99 18.90 14.28 -22.62
C MET A 99 19.85 14.18 -21.42
N ALA A 100 21.13 14.49 -21.61
CA ALA A 100 22.13 14.46 -20.53
C ALA A 100 21.80 15.48 -19.45
N ALA A 101 21.48 16.73 -19.85
CA ALA A 101 21.06 17.77 -18.94
C ALA A 101 19.78 17.39 -18.18
N GLY A 102 18.78 16.83 -18.87
CA GLY A 102 17.56 16.34 -18.25
C GLY A 102 17.81 15.22 -17.24
N ARG A 103 18.71 14.28 -17.55
CA ARG A 103 19.11 13.20 -16.63
C ARG A 103 19.76 13.76 -15.37
N LEU A 104 20.67 14.72 -15.51
CA LEU A 104 21.37 15.35 -14.40
C LEU A 104 20.38 16.01 -13.42
N LEU A 105 19.40 16.75 -13.92
CA LEU A 105 18.37 17.37 -13.07
C LEU A 105 17.49 16.34 -12.34
N ARG A 106 17.16 15.21 -12.99
CA ARG A 106 16.41 14.12 -12.34
C ARG A 106 17.22 13.48 -11.22
N MET A 107 18.51 13.22 -11.44
CA MET A 107 19.39 12.66 -10.41
C MET A 107 19.51 13.61 -9.21
N GLN A 108 19.71 14.91 -9.45
CA GLN A 108 19.77 15.91 -8.37
C GLN A 108 18.48 15.98 -7.56
N ARG A 109 17.32 15.92 -8.24
CA ARG A 109 16.02 15.91 -7.57
C ARG A 109 15.83 14.64 -6.73
N LEU A 110 16.20 13.48 -7.26
CA LEU A 110 16.12 12.21 -6.54
C LEU A 110 17.02 12.24 -5.30
N ALA A 111 18.26 12.69 -5.43
CA ALA A 111 19.18 12.83 -4.30
C ALA A 111 18.66 13.83 -3.25
N ALA A 112 17.91 14.87 -3.63
CA ALA A 112 17.27 15.78 -2.69
C ALA A 112 16.06 15.12 -1.99
N LEU A 113 15.27 14.32 -2.70
CA LEU A 113 14.16 13.55 -2.12
C LEU A 113 14.66 12.48 -1.15
N GLU A 114 15.70 11.74 -1.53
CA GLU A 114 16.31 10.70 -0.70
C GLU A 114 16.81 11.27 0.62
N ARG A 115 17.55 12.39 0.61
CA ARG A 115 17.95 13.11 1.82
C ARG A 115 16.78 13.54 2.71
N ALA A 116 15.68 14.00 2.10
CA ALA A 116 14.48 14.37 2.85
C ALA A 116 13.80 13.16 3.50
N LEU A 117 13.82 12.00 2.83
CA LEU A 117 13.28 10.76 3.37
C LEU A 117 14.16 10.16 4.46
N GLU A 118 15.49 10.24 4.31
CA GLU A 118 16.45 9.80 5.34
C GLU A 118 16.28 10.60 6.64
N ALA A 119 16.03 11.91 6.56
CA ALA A 119 15.79 12.74 7.73
C ALA A 119 14.45 12.45 8.46
N CYS A 120 13.55 11.68 7.85
CA CYS A 120 12.23 11.36 8.40
C CYS A 120 12.18 10.01 9.14
N ARG A 121 13.13 9.11 8.85
CA ARG A 121 13.20 7.77 9.41
C ARG A 121 13.91 7.77 10.76
#